data_AF-A0A1G9VA16-F1
#
_entry.id   AF-A0A1G9VA16-F1
#
_cell.length_a   1.000
_cell.length_b   1.000
_cell.length_c   1.000
_cell.angle_alpha   90.00
_cell.angle_beta   90.00
_cell.angle_gamma   90.00
#
_symmetry.space_group_name_H-M   'P 1'
#
loop_
_entity.id
_entity.type
_entity.pdbx_description
1 polymer ?
#
loop_
_entity_poly.entity_id
_entity_poly.type
_entity_poly.pdbx_seq_one_letter_code
_entity_poly.pdbx_strand_id
1 'polypeptide(L)'
;MRFSSLPFRRAVSGLTAATALALGATLVAAPSASAVGEHSSCTKNIRNKTLQVVQWDHADMYAKPSFSSTVKKSVFAGSNVTVYCTAKGGDWYYSKHGSTKGWMEYHAFF
;
A
#
# COMPACT_ATOMS: atom_id res chain seq x y z
N MET A 1 5.82 -26.23 -40.10
CA MET A 1 5.20 -26.96 -38.96
C MET A 1 6.32 -27.25 -37.97
N ARG A 2 6.31 -26.98 -36.67
CA ARG A 2 5.30 -26.60 -35.67
C ARG A 2 6.07 -26.08 -34.44
N PHE A 3 5.50 -25.03 -33.82
CA PHE A 3 5.50 -24.64 -32.40
C PHE A 3 6.78 -24.64 -31.54
N SER A 4 7.08 -23.43 -31.07
CA SER A 4 7.80 -23.04 -29.86
C SER A 4 7.29 -23.76 -28.59
N SER A 5 8.17 -24.06 -27.63
CA SER A 5 7.78 -24.38 -26.25
C SER A 5 8.99 -24.34 -25.29
N LEU A 6 9.05 -23.30 -24.48
CA LEU A 6 9.39 -23.37 -23.05
C LEU A 6 8.07 -23.01 -22.32
N PRO A 7 7.78 -23.40 -21.04
CA PRO A 7 8.76 -23.46 -19.95
C PRO A 7 8.42 -24.39 -18.73
N PHE A 8 9.27 -24.35 -17.69
CA PHE A 8 8.92 -24.28 -16.25
C PHE A 8 7.82 -25.22 -15.66
N ARG A 9 8.16 -26.11 -14.71
CA ARG A 9 7.98 -25.90 -13.23
C ARG A 9 8.15 -27.18 -12.42
N ARG A 10 8.85 -26.99 -11.30
CA ARG A 10 9.05 -27.91 -10.19
C ARG A 10 7.74 -28.28 -9.50
N ALA A 11 7.74 -29.53 -9.05
CA ALA A 11 6.88 -30.20 -8.08
C ALA A 11 6.33 -29.32 -6.94
N VAL A 12 5.08 -29.58 -6.56
CA VAL A 12 4.67 -29.64 -5.15
C VAL A 12 3.63 -30.76 -5.01
N SER A 13 4.06 -31.86 -4.38
CA SER A 13 3.17 -32.90 -3.88
C SER A 13 2.30 -32.33 -2.76
N GLY A 14 1.02 -32.70 -2.78
CA GLY A 14 0.03 -32.23 -1.84
C GLY A 14 0.22 -32.76 -0.42
N LEU A 15 -0.51 -32.13 0.50
CA LEU A 15 -1.24 -32.84 1.53
C LEU A 15 -2.41 -31.96 1.98
N THR A 16 -3.59 -32.42 1.63
CA THR A 16 -4.87 -32.01 2.18
C THR A 16 -4.96 -32.45 3.64
N ALA A 17 -5.32 -31.52 4.53
CA ALA A 17 -5.97 -31.86 5.78
C ALA A 17 -7.03 -30.78 6.07
N ALA A 18 -8.25 -31.06 5.63
CA ALA A 18 -9.44 -30.32 6.03
C ALA A 18 -9.82 -30.75 7.45
N THR A 19 -9.98 -29.77 8.35
CA THR A 19 -10.88 -29.93 9.50
C THR A 19 -11.80 -28.72 9.53
N ALA A 20 -13.08 -29.01 9.33
CA ALA A 20 -14.17 -28.04 9.29
C ALA A 20 -14.55 -27.64 10.72
N LEU A 21 -14.72 -26.34 10.95
CA LEU A 21 -15.59 -25.81 12.01
C LEU A 21 -16.51 -24.77 11.37
N ALA A 22 -17.77 -25.17 11.19
CA ALA A 22 -18.85 -24.30 10.78
C ALA A 22 -19.27 -23.43 11.97
N LEU A 23 -19.05 -22.12 11.87
CA LEU A 23 -19.74 -21.12 12.66
C LEU A 23 -20.20 -20.02 11.70
N GLY A 24 -21.51 -19.96 11.50
CA GLY A 24 -22.16 -18.95 10.70
C GLY A 24 -21.85 -17.57 11.25
N ALA A 25 -20.99 -16.85 10.52
CA ALA A 25 -20.97 -15.42 10.51
C ALA A 25 -20.76 -15.08 9.04
N THR A 26 -21.79 -14.50 8.40
CA THR A 26 -21.54 -13.66 7.24
C THR A 26 -20.66 -12.52 7.73
N LEU A 27 -19.36 -12.78 7.77
CA LEU A 27 -18.35 -11.74 7.74
C LEU A 27 -18.59 -11.06 6.40
N VAL A 28 -19.46 -10.05 6.42
CA VAL A 28 -19.38 -8.98 5.44
C VAL A 28 -17.92 -8.56 5.55
N ALA A 29 -17.13 -8.99 4.57
CA ALA A 29 -15.78 -8.54 4.43
C ALA A 29 -15.91 -7.02 4.29
N ALA A 30 -15.76 -6.31 5.41
CA ALA A 30 -15.52 -4.88 5.40
C ALA A 30 -14.40 -4.71 4.37
N PRO A 31 -14.59 -3.85 3.36
CA PRO A 31 -13.67 -3.76 2.23
C PRO A 31 -12.30 -3.65 2.86
N SER A 32 -11.49 -4.70 2.63
CA SER A 32 -10.25 -4.89 3.32
C SER A 32 -9.51 -3.58 3.19
N ALA A 33 -9.37 -2.93 4.34
CA ALA A 33 -8.50 -1.78 4.49
C ALA A 33 -7.09 -2.36 4.42
N SER A 34 -6.70 -2.78 3.21
CA SER A 34 -5.45 -3.45 2.85
C SER A 34 -4.31 -2.47 2.99
N ALA A 35 -3.99 -2.15 4.23
CA ALA A 35 -2.87 -1.33 4.66
C ALA A 35 -2.65 -1.47 6.19
N VAL A 36 -3.71 -1.73 6.97
CA VAL A 36 -3.61 -1.88 8.44
C VAL A 36 -3.26 -3.33 8.77
N GLY A 37 -2.02 -3.72 8.51
CA GLY A 37 -1.54 -5.07 8.81
C GLY A 37 -0.34 -5.51 7.99
N GLU A 38 -0.12 -4.91 6.81
CA GLU A 38 0.99 -5.29 5.92
C GLU A 38 2.23 -4.38 6.06
N HIS A 39 2.11 -3.21 6.69
CA HIS A 39 3.24 -2.33 6.99
C HIS A 39 3.26 -2.02 8.48
N SER A 40 4.26 -2.53 9.19
CA SER A 40 4.46 -2.33 10.65
C SER A 40 4.50 -0.86 11.10
N SER A 41 4.66 0.07 10.16
CA SER A 41 4.66 1.51 10.41
C SER A 41 3.26 2.14 10.37
N CYS A 42 2.28 1.50 9.73
CA CYS A 42 0.92 2.00 9.56
C CYS A 42 0.13 1.85 10.87
N THR A 43 -0.11 2.97 11.56
CA THR A 43 -0.69 2.96 12.92
C THR A 43 -2.16 3.36 12.95
N LYS A 44 -2.60 4.25 12.04
CA LYS A 44 -3.98 4.72 11.99
C LYS A 44 -4.50 4.74 10.56
N ASN A 45 -5.58 4.00 10.30
CA ASN A 45 -6.27 4.04 9.01
C ASN A 45 -7.10 5.33 8.88
N ILE A 46 -7.03 5.98 7.72
CA ILE A 46 -7.73 7.26 7.45
C ILE A 46 -8.77 7.14 6.32
N ARG A 47 -9.29 5.93 6.04
CA ARG A 47 -10.36 5.66 5.07
C ARG A 47 -10.11 6.31 3.70
N ASN A 48 -8.98 5.99 3.07
CA ASN A 48 -8.67 6.30 1.67
C ASN A 48 -9.10 7.71 1.25
N LYS A 49 -8.54 8.74 1.92
CA LYS A 49 -8.79 10.13 1.55
C LYS A 49 -7.93 10.52 0.36
N THR A 50 -8.43 11.40 -0.49
CA THR A 50 -7.61 12.07 -1.50
C THR A 50 -7.19 13.42 -0.96
N LEU A 51 -5.89 13.68 -0.94
CA LEU A 51 -5.30 14.97 -0.56
C LEU A 51 -4.51 15.51 -1.76
N GLN A 52 -4.51 16.83 -1.91
CA GLN A 52 -3.72 17.50 -2.93
C GLN A 52 -2.35 17.85 -2.35
N VAL A 53 -1.29 17.65 -3.13
CA VAL A 53 0.04 18.14 -2.76
C VAL A 53 0.05 19.67 -2.89
N VAL A 54 0.27 20.38 -1.78
CA VAL A 54 0.29 21.85 -1.73
C VAL A 54 1.71 22.40 -1.58
N GLN A 55 2.69 21.54 -1.31
CA GLN A 55 4.10 21.91 -1.28
C GLN A 55 4.52 22.51 -2.64
N TRP A 56 5.18 23.67 -2.61
CA TRP A 56 5.31 24.58 -3.74
C TRP A 56 5.94 23.98 -5.01
N ASP A 57 6.90 23.08 -4.86
CA ASP A 57 7.61 22.45 -5.98
C ASP A 57 7.17 20.99 -6.17
N HIS A 58 7.65 20.10 -5.30
CA HIS A 58 7.24 18.70 -5.27
C HIS A 58 7.38 18.14 -3.85
N ALA A 59 6.65 17.05 -3.61
CA ALA A 59 6.80 16.22 -2.43
C ALA A 59 7.26 14.81 -2.83
N ASP A 60 8.23 14.28 -2.09
CA ASP A 60 8.78 12.96 -2.36
C ASP A 60 7.98 11.83 -1.68
N MET A 61 7.77 10.75 -2.44
CA MET A 61 7.31 9.47 -1.94
C MET A 61 8.50 8.58 -1.56
N TYR A 62 8.59 8.22 -0.30
CA TYR A 62 9.65 7.39 0.26
C TYR A 62 9.22 5.92 0.43
N ALA A 63 10.19 5.01 0.50
CA ALA A 63 9.91 3.59 0.78
C ALA A 63 9.51 3.33 2.24
N LYS A 64 9.98 4.17 3.17
CA LYS A 64 9.70 4.14 4.63
C LYS A 64 9.39 5.56 5.10
N PRO A 65 8.72 5.75 6.26
CA PRO A 65 8.42 7.06 6.82
C PRO A 65 9.68 7.70 7.43
N SER A 66 10.64 8.06 6.57
CA SER A 66 11.91 8.66 6.93
C SER A 66 12.54 9.31 5.69
N PHE A 67 13.07 10.52 5.86
CA PHE A 67 13.80 11.24 4.81
C PHE A 67 15.09 10.56 4.36
N SER A 68 15.68 9.69 5.19
CA SER A 68 16.86 8.89 4.84
C SER A 68 16.50 7.65 4.01
N SER A 69 15.21 7.41 3.75
CA SER A 69 14.76 6.29 2.94
C SER A 69 14.89 6.57 1.44
N THR A 70 14.89 5.52 0.63
CA THR A 70 14.89 5.63 -0.83
C THR A 70 13.65 6.38 -1.31
N VAL A 71 13.86 7.43 -2.11
CA VAL A 71 12.81 8.12 -2.87
C VAL A 71 12.37 7.21 -4.01
N LYS A 72 11.07 6.93 -4.07
CA LYS A 72 10.43 6.13 -5.10
C LYS A 72 9.92 6.99 -6.26
N LYS A 73 9.45 8.19 -5.96
CA LYS A 73 8.84 9.12 -6.92
C LYS A 73 8.69 10.50 -6.30
N SER A 74 8.89 11.55 -7.09
CA SER A 74 8.50 12.92 -6.73
C SER A 74 7.12 13.23 -7.29
N VAL A 75 6.27 13.88 -6.49
CA VAL A 75 4.90 14.24 -6.82
C VAL A 75 4.78 15.76 -6.77
N PHE A 76 4.54 16.37 -7.93
CA PHE A 76 4.48 17.83 -8.06
C PHE A 76 3.25 18.44 -7.41
N ALA A 77 3.39 19.70 -7.00
CA ALA A 77 2.30 20.54 -6.50
C ALA A 77 1.04 20.44 -7.39
N GLY A 78 -0.14 20.47 -6.76
CA GLY A 78 -1.43 20.36 -7.44
C GLY A 78 -1.86 18.91 -7.75
N SER A 79 -0.98 17.91 -7.61
CA SER A 79 -1.32 16.51 -7.84
C SER A 79 -2.21 15.94 -6.74
N ASN A 80 -3.17 15.10 -7.12
CA ASN A 80 -4.03 14.39 -6.18
C ASN A 80 -3.42 13.04 -5.79
N VAL A 81 -3.34 12.78 -4.48
CA VAL A 81 -2.76 11.57 -3.91
C VAL A 81 -3.75 10.93 -2.96
N THR A 82 -3.94 9.61 -3.06
CA THR A 82 -4.77 8.86 -2.13
C THR A 82 -3.95 8.44 -0.91
N VAL A 83 -4.33 8.87 0.29
CA VAL A 83 -3.73 8.50 1.57
C VAL A 83 -4.53 7.39 2.26
N TYR A 84 -3.86 6.35 2.72
CA TYR A 84 -4.46 5.14 3.32
C TYR A 84 -4.35 5.14 4.84
N CYS A 85 -3.17 5.50 5.35
CA CYS A 85 -2.89 5.48 6.78
C CYS A 85 -1.76 6.42 7.18
N THR A 86 -1.61 6.64 8.48
CA THR A 86 -0.53 7.45 9.06
C THR A 86 0.51 6.57 9.76
N ALA A 87 1.76 7.03 9.79
CA ALA A 87 2.81 6.41 10.58
C ALA A 87 2.60 6.67 12.09
N LYS A 88 3.35 5.93 12.92
CA LYS A 88 3.46 6.22 14.37
C LYS A 88 4.10 7.60 14.54
N GLY A 89 3.40 8.53 15.20
CA GLY A 89 3.79 9.94 15.29
C GLY A 89 2.90 10.88 14.46
N GLY A 90 2.28 10.37 13.40
CA GLY A 90 1.33 11.15 12.57
C GLY A 90 1.97 11.97 11.45
N ASP A 91 3.30 12.09 11.42
CA ASP A 91 4.03 12.97 10.50
C ASP A 91 4.18 12.42 9.07
N TRP A 92 3.74 11.18 8.84
CA TRP A 92 3.86 10.53 7.53
C TRP A 92 2.57 9.84 7.13
N TYR A 93 2.21 10.00 5.86
CA TYR A 93 1.08 9.36 5.22
C TYR A 93 1.55 8.29 4.24
N TYR A 94 1.05 7.07 4.43
CA TYR A 94 1.15 6.05 3.39
C TYR A 94 0.14 6.36 2.30
N SER A 95 0.62 6.54 1.08
CA SER A 95 -0.14 7.14 0.01
C SER A 95 0.12 6.46 -1.34
N LYS A 96 -0.74 6.71 -2.32
CA LYS A 96 -0.65 6.21 -3.71
C LYS A 96 -0.85 7.35 -4.69
N HIS A 97 0.04 7.43 -5.66
CA HIS A 97 -0.07 8.31 -6.82
C HIS A 97 0.18 7.52 -8.11
N GLY A 98 -0.85 7.36 -8.94
CA GLY A 98 -0.81 6.47 -10.11
C GLY A 98 -0.62 5.01 -9.69
N SER A 99 0.37 4.31 -10.23
CA SER A 99 0.74 2.95 -9.83
C SER A 99 1.70 2.89 -8.64
N THR A 100 2.28 4.02 -8.23
CA THR A 100 3.29 4.09 -7.17
C THR A 100 2.63 4.26 -5.80
N LYS A 101 3.07 3.44 -4.83
CA LYS A 101 2.73 3.59 -3.41
C LYS A 101 3.97 3.95 -2.61
N GLY A 102 3.85 4.81 -1.60
CA GLY A 102 4.99 5.25 -0.78
C GLY A 102 4.54 6.03 0.45
N TRP A 103 5.51 6.49 1.23
CA TRP A 103 5.31 7.37 2.37
C TRP A 103 5.56 8.81 1.94
N MET A 104 4.61 9.69 2.18
CA MET A 104 4.77 11.14 1.98
C MET A 104 4.67 11.82 3.33
N GLU A 105 5.43 12.88 3.49
CA GLU A 105 5.44 13.65 4.73
C GLU A 105 4.16 14.50 4.85
N TYR A 106 3.73 14.80 6.08
CA TYR A 106 2.49 15.50 6.37
C TYR A 106 2.40 16.89 5.72
N HIS A 107 3.48 17.69 5.77
CA HIS A 107 3.55 19.03 5.18
C HIS A 107 3.50 19.03 3.64
N ALA A 108 3.56 17.85 2.99
CA ALA A 108 3.23 17.76 1.58
C ALA A 108 1.78 18.22 1.29
N PHE A 109 0.88 18.11 2.26
CA PHE A 109 -0.56 18.32 2.09
C PHE A 109 -1.13 19.52 2.85
N PHE A 110 -0.37 20.12 3.78
CA PHE A 110 -0.80 21.21 4.67
C PHE A 110 0.35 22.15 4.99
#